data_AF-A0A9D8RCS0-F1
#
_entry.id   AF-A0A9D8RCS0-F1
#
_cell.length_a   1.000
_cell.length_b   1.000
_cell.length_c   1.000
_cell.angle_alpha   90.00
_cell.angle_beta   90.00
_cell.angle_gamma   90.00
#
_symmetry.space_group_name_H-M   'P 1'
#
loop_
_entity.id
_entity.type
_entity.pdbx_description
1 polymer ?
#
loop_
_entity_poly.entity_id
_entity_poly.type
_entity_poly.pdbx_seq_one_letter_code
_entity_poly.pdbx_strand_id
1 'polypeptide(L)'
;MITNKFSEQQNDIMRTAFLTAYPKIFTDIDYSMEIFSLMKNLVTQKGFSFQPNQFTNAMALEIEARHKAINSELNQLIDKDTLVIEIAAGLSPRHLQYQSYDYIELDFKPVIEIKKSIYSDLFYERLNNTLFDVDLANIEQLHRCLITILKHNQHKKLLSSVKVYFGI
;
A
#
# COMPACT_ATOMS: atom_id res chain seq x y z
N MET A 1 -8.45 -27.18 9.84
CA MET A 1 -7.98 -25.89 9.30
C MET A 1 -6.84 -25.41 10.17
N ILE A 2 -5.62 -25.33 9.64
CA ILE A 2 -4.52 -24.68 10.35
C ILE A 2 -4.70 -23.17 10.14
N THR A 3 -5.34 -22.50 11.09
CA THR A 3 -5.29 -21.04 11.14
C THR A 3 -3.88 -20.68 11.54
N ASN A 4 -3.02 -20.35 10.57
CA ASN A 4 -1.72 -19.76 10.87
C ASN A 4 -1.98 -18.45 11.62
N LYS A 5 -1.80 -18.52 12.94
CA LYS A 5 -1.94 -17.37 13.83
C LYS A 5 -0.76 -16.46 13.54
N PHE A 6 -1.04 -15.22 13.13
CA PHE A 6 -0.01 -14.20 12.96
C PHE A 6 0.80 -14.04 14.26
N SER A 7 2.10 -13.75 14.13
CA SER A 7 2.93 -13.33 15.26
C SER A 7 2.37 -12.06 15.90
N GLU A 8 2.77 -11.75 17.13
CA GLU A 8 2.37 -10.52 17.82
C GLU A 8 2.71 -9.26 16.99
N GLN A 9 3.94 -9.19 16.48
CA GLN A 9 4.37 -8.14 15.57
C GLN A 9 3.52 -8.03 14.30
N GLN A 10 3.16 -9.18 13.69
CA GLN A 10 2.27 -9.19 12.53
C GLN A 10 0.89 -8.66 12.87
N ASN A 11 0.34 -8.99 14.05
CA ASN A 11 -0.94 -8.49 14.52
C ASN A 11 -0.92 -6.98 14.75
N ASP A 12 0.19 -6.43 15.27
CA ASP A 12 0.31 -4.99 15.52
C ASP A 12 0.42 -4.16 14.24
N ILE A 13 1.19 -4.64 13.26
CA ILE A 13 1.28 -4.00 11.93
C ILE A 13 -0.08 -4.01 11.26
N MET A 14 -0.77 -5.15 11.31
CA MET A 14 -2.12 -5.33 10.79
C MET A 14 -3.14 -4.41 11.46
N ARG A 15 -3.09 -4.30 12.79
CA ARG A 15 -3.94 -3.41 13.57
C ARG A 15 -3.69 -1.95 13.20
N THR A 16 -2.43 -1.55 13.08
CA THR A 16 -2.04 -0.19 12.71
C THR A 16 -2.52 0.14 11.30
N ALA A 17 -2.26 -0.72 10.31
CA ALA A 17 -2.70 -0.52 8.93
C ALA A 17 -4.23 -0.39 8.82
N PHE A 18 -4.97 -1.16 9.61
CA PHE A 18 -6.43 -1.08 9.65
C PHE A 18 -6.93 0.23 10.29
N LEU A 19 -6.39 0.60 11.44
CA LEU A 19 -6.81 1.80 12.17
C LEU A 19 -6.42 3.08 11.42
N THR A 20 -5.29 3.10 10.71
CA THR A 20 -4.89 4.26 9.87
C THR A 20 -5.66 4.37 8.57
N ALA A 21 -6.27 3.27 8.10
CA ALA A 21 -7.18 3.32 6.96
C ALA A 21 -8.55 3.91 7.30
N TYR A 22 -8.97 3.83 8.57
CA TYR A 22 -10.29 4.33 8.98
C TYR A 22 -10.48 5.84 8.76
N PRO A 23 -9.58 6.75 9.17
CA PRO A 23 -9.73 8.18 8.90
C PRO A 23 -9.88 8.50 7.40
N LYS A 24 -9.30 7.68 6.51
CA LYS A 24 -9.33 7.91 5.05
C LYS A 24 -10.74 7.87 4.48
N ILE A 25 -11.67 7.14 5.09
CA ILE A 25 -13.07 7.08 4.62
C ILE A 25 -13.82 8.40 4.81
N PHE A 26 -13.26 9.34 5.58
CA PHE A 26 -13.79 10.69 5.81
C PHE A 26 -13.09 11.74 4.96
N THR A 27 -12.38 11.33 3.90
CA THR A 27 -11.60 12.20 3.01
C THR A 27 -12.10 12.04 1.57
N ASP A 28 -11.72 12.97 0.69
CA ASP A 28 -11.99 12.83 -0.75
C ASP A 28 -10.92 11.99 -1.48
N ILE A 29 -10.25 11.07 -0.78
CA ILE A 29 -9.30 10.15 -1.42
C ILE A 29 -10.09 9.03 -2.10
N ASP A 30 -9.94 8.91 -3.42
CA ASP A 30 -10.58 7.85 -4.21
C ASP A 30 -10.28 6.45 -3.67
N TYR A 31 -11.27 5.55 -3.75
CA TYR A 31 -11.20 4.15 -3.30
C TYR A 31 -10.99 3.94 -1.79
N SER A 32 -10.86 5.00 -0.99
CA SER A 32 -10.59 4.87 0.45
C SER A 32 -11.70 4.11 1.19
N MET A 33 -12.96 4.35 0.83
CA MET A 33 -14.12 3.68 1.43
C MET A 33 -14.21 2.21 1.02
N GLU A 34 -13.99 1.90 -0.27
CA GLU A 34 -14.02 0.56 -0.84
C GLU A 34 -12.90 -0.31 -0.25
N ILE A 35 -11.67 0.21 -0.24
CA ILE A 35 -10.50 -0.47 0.35
C ILE A 35 -10.74 -0.74 1.84
N PHE A 36 -11.22 0.24 2.60
CA PHE A 36 -11.51 0.04 4.01
C PHE A 36 -12.58 -1.03 4.24
N SER A 37 -13.64 -1.03 3.43
CA SER A 37 -14.73 -2.00 3.54
C SER A 37 -14.27 -3.43 3.24
N LEU A 38 -13.50 -3.62 2.16
CA LEU A 38 -12.92 -4.91 1.80
C LEU A 38 -11.94 -5.40 2.88
N MET A 39 -11.05 -4.52 3.34
CA MET A 39 -10.13 -4.81 4.43
C MET A 39 -10.87 -5.26 5.69
N LYS A 40 -11.92 -4.53 6.11
CA LYS A 40 -12.73 -4.83 7.30
C LYS A 40 -13.30 -6.25 7.23
N ASN A 41 -13.80 -6.66 6.07
CA ASN A 41 -14.32 -8.01 5.86
C ASN A 41 -13.21 -9.06 6.00
N LEU A 42 -12.07 -8.84 5.35
CA LEU A 42 -10.92 -9.75 5.39
C LEU A 42 -10.37 -9.93 6.81
N VAL A 43 -10.17 -8.85 7.55
CA VAL A 43 -9.63 -8.95 8.92
C VAL A 43 -10.62 -9.58 9.90
N THR A 44 -11.92 -9.32 9.72
CA THR A 44 -12.97 -9.95 10.54
C THR A 44 -13.02 -11.46 10.29
N GLN A 45 -12.93 -11.89 9.02
CA GLN A 45 -12.82 -13.31 8.66
C GLN A 45 -11.56 -13.98 9.22
N LYS A 46 -10.46 -13.23 9.37
CA LYS A 46 -9.23 -13.69 10.02
C LYS A 46 -9.27 -13.63 11.56
N GLY A 47 -10.42 -13.29 12.15
CA GLY A 47 -10.63 -13.30 13.61
C GLY A 47 -10.14 -12.05 14.34
N PHE A 48 -9.81 -10.97 13.62
CA PHE A 48 -9.51 -9.70 14.27
C PHE A 48 -10.79 -9.04 14.79
N SER A 49 -10.71 -8.51 16.00
CA SER A 49 -11.74 -7.65 16.58
C SER A 49 -11.13 -6.31 17.00
N PHE A 50 -11.94 -5.27 16.86
CA PHE A 50 -11.58 -3.90 17.19
C PHE A 50 -12.67 -3.32 18.09
N GLN A 51 -12.25 -2.65 19.17
CA GLN A 51 -13.16 -1.96 20.05
C GLN A 51 -13.57 -0.61 19.42
N PRO A 52 -14.83 -0.16 19.56
CA PRO A 52 -15.30 1.10 18.96
C PRO A 52 -14.42 2.31 19.28
N ASN A 53 -13.84 2.37 20.48
CA ASN A 53 -12.97 3.46 20.93
C ASN A 53 -11.57 3.48 20.26
N GLN A 54 -11.20 2.44 19.50
CA GLN A 54 -9.95 2.41 18.73
C GLN A 54 -10.07 3.17 17.42
N PHE A 55 -11.30 3.41 16.95
CA PHE A 55 -11.56 4.14 15.73
C PHE A 55 -11.60 5.65 16.02
N THR A 56 -10.77 6.39 15.30
CA THR A 56 -10.74 7.84 15.36
C THR A 56 -10.69 8.41 13.95
N ASN A 57 -11.46 9.46 13.68
CA ASN A 57 -11.34 10.24 12.45
C ASN A 57 -10.37 11.43 12.63
N ALA A 58 -9.75 11.55 13.81
CA ALA A 58 -8.62 12.45 13.99
C ALA A 58 -7.56 12.10 12.93
N MET A 59 -6.96 13.13 12.34
CA MET A 59 -6.04 13.06 11.20
C MET A 59 -6.66 12.87 9.80
N ALA A 60 -7.99 12.78 9.63
CA ALA A 60 -8.58 12.67 8.29
C ALA A 60 -8.09 13.80 7.35
N LEU A 61 -8.18 15.05 7.80
CA LEU A 61 -7.70 16.22 7.04
C LEU A 61 -6.18 16.20 6.79
N GLU A 62 -5.40 15.75 7.77
CA GLU A 62 -3.93 15.66 7.63
C GLU A 62 -3.52 14.59 6.62
N ILE A 63 -4.16 13.41 6.69
CA ILE A 63 -3.95 12.30 5.76
C ILE A 63 -4.34 12.71 4.35
N GLU A 64 -5.47 13.40 4.20
CA GLU A 64 -5.91 13.93 2.92
C GLU A 64 -4.94 14.96 2.35
N ALA A 65 -4.53 15.94 3.16
CA ALA A 65 -3.55 16.94 2.75
C ALA A 65 -2.22 16.31 2.32
N ARG A 66 -1.70 15.35 3.11
CA ARG A 66 -0.47 14.63 2.77
C ARG A 66 -0.65 13.82 1.48
N HIS A 67 -1.80 13.17 1.28
CA HIS A 67 -2.10 12.41 0.07
C HIS A 67 -2.15 13.31 -1.17
N LYS A 68 -2.90 14.41 -1.11
CA LYS A 68 -3.02 15.37 -2.21
C LYS A 68 -1.69 16.08 -2.50
N ALA A 69 -0.88 16.38 -1.49
CA ALA A 69 0.44 16.96 -1.66
C ALA A 69 1.38 16.03 -2.43
N ILE A 70 1.50 14.76 -2.02
CA ILE A 70 2.33 13.78 -2.74
C ILE A 70 1.81 13.58 -4.17
N ASN A 71 0.49 13.48 -4.37
CA ASN A 71 -0.06 13.34 -5.72
C ASN A 71 0.25 14.55 -6.60
N SER A 72 0.14 15.77 -6.05
CA SER A 72 0.49 16.99 -6.76
C SER A 72 1.96 16.99 -7.17
N GLU A 73 2.86 16.56 -6.30
CA GLU A 73 4.29 16.45 -6.60
C GLU A 73 4.57 15.38 -7.66
N LEU A 74 3.98 14.18 -7.53
CA LEU A 74 4.12 13.11 -8.51
C LEU A 74 3.66 13.56 -9.90
N ASN A 75 2.47 14.17 -10.00
CA ASN A 75 1.93 14.66 -11.27
C ASN A 75 2.87 15.67 -11.99
N GLN A 76 3.74 16.36 -11.26
CA GLN A 76 4.72 17.29 -11.84
C GLN A 76 6.05 16.59 -12.20
N LEU A 77 6.40 15.51 -11.51
CA LEU A 77 7.71 14.89 -11.58
C LEU A 77 7.79 13.61 -12.42
N ILE A 78 6.65 12.97 -12.71
CA ILE A 78 6.62 11.68 -13.41
C ILE A 78 6.23 11.83 -14.88
N ASP A 79 6.83 10.99 -15.72
CA ASP A 79 6.45 10.76 -17.10
C ASP A 79 6.21 9.25 -17.35
N LYS A 80 5.84 8.87 -18.57
CA LYS A 80 5.53 7.48 -18.96
C LYS A 80 6.70 6.48 -18.73
N ASP A 81 7.92 6.99 -18.65
CA ASP A 81 9.14 6.19 -18.52
C ASP A 81 9.71 6.25 -17.09
N THR A 82 8.97 6.87 -16.17
CA THR A 82 9.31 6.94 -14.75
C THR A 82 8.80 5.71 -14.01
N LEU A 83 9.68 5.10 -13.19
CA LEU A 83 9.31 4.07 -12.22
C LEU A 83 9.01 4.71 -10.85
N VAL A 84 7.84 4.46 -10.32
CA VAL A 84 7.40 4.92 -9.01
C VAL A 84 7.48 3.77 -8.00
N ILE A 85 8.10 3.99 -6.84
CA ILE A 85 8.19 3.02 -5.75
C ILE A 85 7.63 3.64 -4.47
N GLU A 86 6.52 3.10 -3.98
CA GLU A 86 5.93 3.47 -2.70
C GLU A 86 6.37 2.47 -1.61
N ILE A 87 7.11 2.95 -0.62
CA ILE A 87 7.61 2.18 0.52
C ILE A 87 6.64 2.32 1.69
N ALA A 88 6.34 1.23 2.41
CA ALA A 88 5.32 1.22 3.45
C ALA A 88 3.95 1.68 2.91
N ALA A 89 3.58 1.13 1.75
CA ALA A 89 2.39 1.55 1.00
C ALA A 89 1.07 1.41 1.78
N GLY A 90 1.05 0.56 2.81
CA GLY A 90 -0.11 0.30 3.64
C GLY A 90 -1.34 0.00 2.79
N LEU A 91 -2.45 0.64 3.16
CA LEU A 91 -3.70 0.63 2.39
C LEU A 91 -3.87 1.93 1.57
N SER A 92 -2.78 2.53 1.11
CA SER A 92 -2.81 3.64 0.15
C SER A 92 -3.51 3.20 -1.15
N PRO A 93 -4.52 3.94 -1.66
CA PRO A 93 -5.17 3.66 -2.93
C PRO A 93 -4.39 4.18 -4.15
N ARG A 94 -3.26 4.87 -3.92
CA ARG A 94 -2.64 5.74 -4.92
C ARG A 94 -2.31 5.03 -6.23
N HIS A 95 -1.82 3.80 -6.21
CA HIS A 95 -1.56 3.04 -7.45
C HIS A 95 -2.78 2.91 -8.36
N LEU A 96 -4.00 2.85 -7.80
CA LEU A 96 -5.23 2.82 -8.58
C LEU A 96 -5.41 4.11 -9.43
N GLN A 97 -4.81 5.23 -9.03
CA GLN A 97 -4.82 6.49 -9.77
C GLN A 97 -3.67 6.59 -10.80
N TYR A 98 -2.60 5.80 -10.65
CA TYR A 98 -1.40 5.84 -11.50
C TYR A 98 -1.21 4.57 -12.34
N GLN A 99 -2.30 3.90 -12.74
CA GLN A 99 -2.27 2.62 -13.47
C GLN A 99 -1.57 2.67 -14.84
N SER A 100 -1.41 3.88 -15.40
CA SER A 100 -0.70 4.11 -16.67
C SER A 100 0.82 4.23 -16.51
N TYR A 101 1.32 4.19 -15.27
CA TYR A 101 2.74 4.32 -14.93
C TYR A 101 3.28 3.00 -14.38
N ASP A 102 4.60 2.82 -14.48
CA ASP A 102 5.26 1.73 -13.76
C ASP A 102 5.28 2.12 -12.28
N TYR A 103 4.47 1.43 -11.48
CA TYR A 103 4.30 1.74 -10.08
C TYR A 103 4.43 0.45 -9.27
N ILE A 104 5.24 0.50 -8.23
CA ILE A 104 5.56 -0.62 -7.35
C ILE A 104 5.27 -0.22 -5.92
N GLU A 105 4.72 -1.16 -5.15
CA GLU A 105 4.49 -0.99 -3.73
C GLU A 105 5.24 -2.03 -2.93
N LEU A 106 5.90 -1.56 -1.87
CA LEU A 106 6.65 -2.37 -0.93
C LEU A 106 6.02 -2.23 0.45
N ASP A 107 5.72 -3.36 1.09
CA ASP A 107 5.26 -3.39 2.47
C ASP A 107 5.52 -4.76 3.10
N PHE A 108 5.23 -4.89 4.38
CA PHE A 108 5.31 -6.12 5.11
C PHE A 108 4.31 -7.15 4.58
N LYS A 109 4.72 -8.43 4.60
CA LYS A 109 3.99 -9.53 3.97
C LYS A 109 2.47 -9.58 4.25
N PRO A 110 1.99 -9.48 5.51
CA PRO A 110 0.55 -9.51 5.78
C PRO A 110 -0.24 -8.38 5.11
N VAL A 111 0.36 -7.18 5.02
CA VAL A 111 -0.25 -6.01 4.35
C VAL A 111 -0.33 -6.25 2.85
N ILE A 112 0.75 -6.75 2.26
CA ILE A 112 0.81 -7.10 0.84
C ILE A 112 -0.20 -8.18 0.47
N GLU A 113 -0.31 -9.25 1.27
CA GLU A 113 -1.28 -10.33 1.03
C GLU A 113 -2.72 -9.80 1.01
N ILE A 114 -3.05 -8.90 1.93
CA ILE A 114 -4.35 -8.27 1.99
C ILE A 114 -4.59 -7.35 0.81
N LYS A 115 -3.59 -6.54 0.46
CA LYS A 115 -3.72 -5.63 -0.66
C LYS A 115 -3.90 -6.38 -1.98
N LYS A 116 -3.25 -7.54 -2.13
CA LYS A 116 -3.51 -8.46 -3.25
C LYS A 116 -4.95 -8.93 -3.29
N SER A 117 -5.54 -9.31 -2.15
CA SER A 117 -6.96 -9.67 -2.08
C SER A 117 -7.86 -8.49 -2.44
N ILE A 118 -7.58 -7.29 -1.91
CA ILE A 118 -8.34 -6.07 -2.20
C ILE A 118 -8.29 -5.72 -3.69
N TYR A 119 -7.10 -5.77 -4.32
CA TYR A 119 -6.96 -5.49 -5.75
C TYR A 119 -7.69 -6.53 -6.59
N SER A 120 -7.68 -7.81 -6.22
CA SER A 120 -8.50 -8.81 -6.89
C SER A 120 -10.00 -8.53 -6.75
N ASP A 121 -10.47 -8.20 -5.55
CA ASP A 121 -11.89 -7.90 -5.31
C ASP A 121 -12.37 -6.62 -6.02
N LEU A 122 -11.43 -5.71 -6.35
CA LEU A 122 -11.66 -4.51 -7.16
C LEU A 122 -11.43 -4.73 -8.67
N PHE A 123 -11.20 -5.95 -9.14
CA PHE A 123 -10.93 -6.30 -10.54
C PHE A 123 -9.64 -5.67 -11.11
N TYR A 124 -8.62 -5.52 -10.26
CA TYR A 124 -7.28 -5.03 -10.57
C TYR A 124 -6.20 -6.08 -10.30
N GLU A 125 -6.46 -7.37 -10.53
CA GLU A 125 -5.55 -8.49 -10.26
C GLU A 125 -4.15 -8.31 -10.89
N ARG A 126 -4.08 -7.59 -12.03
CA ARG A 126 -2.81 -7.28 -12.70
C ARG A 126 -1.82 -6.52 -11.81
N LEU A 127 -2.32 -5.72 -10.87
CA LEU A 127 -1.53 -4.95 -9.92
C LEU A 127 -0.87 -5.85 -8.86
N ASN A 128 -1.31 -7.10 -8.71
CA ASN A 128 -0.66 -8.04 -7.78
C ASN A 128 0.79 -8.36 -8.15
N ASN A 129 1.16 -8.16 -9.42
CA ASN A 129 2.53 -8.36 -9.93
C ASN A 129 3.48 -7.20 -9.58
N THR A 130 2.95 -6.11 -9.04
CA THR A 130 3.70 -4.91 -8.66
C THR A 130 3.70 -4.67 -7.14
N LEU A 131 3.22 -5.67 -6.38
CA LEU A 131 3.22 -5.69 -4.92
C LEU A 131 4.31 -6.66 -4.39
N PHE A 132 5.29 -6.14 -3.64
CA PHE A 132 6.39 -6.94 -3.10
C PHE A 132 6.42 -6.91 -1.58
N ASP A 133 6.64 -8.08 -0.98
CA ASP A 133 6.81 -8.22 0.46
C ASP A 133 8.25 -7.96 0.89
N VAL A 134 8.44 -6.96 1.74
CA VAL A 134 9.73 -6.58 2.30
C VAL A 134 9.54 -6.19 3.76
N ASP A 135 10.35 -6.77 4.64
CA ASP A 135 10.52 -6.21 5.98
C ASP A 135 11.40 -4.96 5.86
N LEU A 136 10.77 -3.79 6.01
CA LEU A 136 11.44 -2.49 5.89
C LEU A 136 12.46 -2.24 7.00
N ALA A 137 12.37 -2.96 8.13
CA ALA A 137 13.40 -2.94 9.17
C ALA A 137 14.64 -3.76 8.78
N ASN A 138 14.51 -4.66 7.80
CA ASN A 138 15.62 -5.43 7.24
C ASN A 138 16.19 -4.71 6.01
N ILE A 139 17.16 -3.82 6.26
CA ILE A 139 17.82 -3.01 5.22
C ILE A 139 18.44 -3.87 4.11
N GLU A 140 19.01 -5.03 4.45
CA GLU A 140 19.63 -5.91 3.47
C GLU A 140 18.58 -6.54 2.53
N GLN A 141 17.43 -6.96 3.07
CA GLN A 141 16.30 -7.43 2.28
C GLN A 141 15.74 -6.32 1.39
N LEU A 142 15.52 -5.12 1.93
CA LEU A 142 15.05 -3.96 1.16
C LEU A 142 16.01 -3.63 0.01
N HIS A 143 17.31 -3.58 0.28
CA HIS A 143 18.33 -3.31 -0.74
C HIS A 143 18.33 -4.37 -1.85
N ARG A 144 18.28 -5.67 -1.50
CA ARG A 144 18.17 -6.75 -2.50
C ARG A 144 16.90 -6.65 -3.34
N CYS A 145 15.77 -6.32 -2.71
CA CYS A 145 14.50 -6.15 -3.41
C CYS A 145 14.59 -5.00 -4.43
N LEU A 146 15.08 -3.83 -4.00
CA LEU A 146 15.23 -2.65 -4.87
C LEU A 146 16.18 -2.93 -6.06
N ILE A 147 17.32 -3.59 -5.83
CA ILE A 147 18.22 -3.97 -6.92
C ILE A 147 17.52 -4.89 -7.93
N THR A 148 16.75 -5.86 -7.44
CA THR A 148 16.02 -6.81 -8.30
C THR A 148 14.98 -6.09 -9.15
N ILE A 149 14.21 -5.19 -8.53
CA ILE A 149 13.22 -4.34 -9.19
C ILE A 149 13.90 -3.48 -10.28
N LEU A 150 15.00 -2.82 -9.96
CA LEU A 150 15.67 -1.92 -10.89
C LEU A 150 16.27 -2.68 -12.08
N LYS A 151 16.93 -3.82 -11.83
CA LYS A 151 17.46 -4.67 -12.91
C LYS A 151 16.35 -5.15 -13.84
N HIS A 152 15.25 -5.66 -13.28
CA HIS A 152 14.13 -6.17 -14.07
C HIS A 152 13.50 -5.10 -14.96
N ASN A 153 13.35 -3.87 -14.45
CA ASN A 153 12.74 -2.78 -15.22
C ASN A 153 13.71 -2.18 -16.26
N GLN A 154 15.01 -2.09 -15.96
CA GLN A 154 16.02 -1.66 -16.94
C GLN A 154 16.09 -2.58 -18.16
N HIS A 155 15.84 -3.89 -17.98
CA HIS A 155 15.82 -4.84 -19.10
C HIS A 155 14.54 -4.75 -19.95
N LYS A 156 13.44 -4.20 -19.41
CA LYS A 156 12.16 -4.10 -20.11
C LYS A 156 12.00 -2.81 -20.91
N LYS A 157 12.51 -1.69 -20.39
CA LYS A 157 12.47 -0.37 -21.06
C LYS A 157 13.54 0.56 -20.49
N LEU A 158 13.89 1.60 -21.26
CA LEU A 158 14.76 2.66 -20.77
C LEU A 158 13.97 3.53 -19.78
N LEU A 159 14.31 3.44 -18.49
CA LEU A 159 13.71 4.31 -17.48
C LEU A 159 14.31 5.72 -17.58
N SER A 160 13.45 6.75 -17.60
CA SER A 160 13.88 8.15 -17.55
C SER A 160 14.30 8.55 -16.14
N SER A 161 13.57 8.06 -15.12
CA SER A 161 13.85 8.33 -13.71
C SER A 161 13.20 7.30 -12.77
N VAL A 162 13.60 7.33 -11.50
CA VAL A 162 12.97 6.55 -10.42
C VAL A 162 12.55 7.51 -9.31
N LYS A 163 11.30 7.41 -8.85
CA LYS A 163 10.76 8.20 -7.74
C LYS A 163 10.41 7.28 -6.58
N VAL A 164 10.91 7.60 -5.39
CA VAL A 164 10.72 6.79 -4.19
C VAL A 164 10.14 7.66 -3.08
N TYR A 165 9.10 7.20 -2.41
CA TYR A 165 8.52 7.89 -1.25
C TYR A 165 7.91 6.90 -0.26
N PHE A 166 7.60 7.41 0.94
CA PHE A 166 6.95 6.66 1.99
C PHE A 166 5.43 6.83 1.94
N GLY A 167 4.73 5.71 2.10
CA GLY A 167 3.28 5.62 2.02
C GLY A 167 2.55 6.39 3.10
N ILE A 168 1.27 6.61 2.77
CA ILE A 168 0.10 7.19 3.45
C ILE A 168 -0.33 6.61 4.79
#